data_AF-A0A545VRB6-F1
#
_entry.id   AF-A0A545VRB6-F1
#
_cell.length_a   1.000
_cell.length_b   1.000
_cell.length_c   1.000
_cell.angle_alpha   90.00
_cell.angle_beta   90.00
_cell.angle_gamma   90.00
#
_symmetry.space_group_name_H-M   'P 1'
#
loop_
_entity.id
_entity.type
_entity.pdbx_description
1 polymer ?
#
loop_
_entity_poly.entity_id
_entity_poly.type
_entity_poly.pdbx_seq_one_letter_code
_entity_poly.pdbx_strand_id
1 'polypeptide(L)'
;MSRNTAPLAACQAVARALGWATSIAAMVVMGFIANRWPGKIGSVAGGMIGISIAILNDSWQMVSVTNRAMGFQALTPARAMLHDVVSLAISLGGLVLIIFTGASSTGKKDDDDDRDLQYSSSLDHAHYGVAFTLPSLMNAAHWFLVGVILWRFLFAVWGCYDCVQIATPEQQRLRYRRQMEEAQTYDA
;
A
#
# COMPACT_ATOMS: atom_id res chain seq x y z
N MET A 1 -30.65 -14.24 -13.01
CA MET A 1 -30.45 -12.94 -12.31
C MET A 1 -28.95 -12.63 -12.30
N SER A 2 -28.44 -11.84 -13.25
CA SER A 2 -26.99 -11.61 -13.42
C SER A 2 -26.74 -10.30 -14.19
N ARG A 3 -26.98 -9.13 -13.57
CA ARG A 3 -26.68 -7.82 -14.17
C ARG A 3 -25.89 -6.85 -13.28
N ASN A 4 -25.55 -7.23 -12.04
CA ASN A 4 -24.91 -6.30 -11.08
C ASN A 4 -23.39 -6.48 -10.89
N THR A 5 -22.73 -7.37 -11.63
CA THR A 5 -21.29 -7.68 -11.42
C THR A 5 -20.33 -6.77 -12.18
N ALA A 6 -20.74 -6.17 -13.30
CA ALA A 6 -19.90 -5.28 -14.10
C ALA A 6 -19.46 -3.96 -13.41
N PRO A 7 -20.32 -3.22 -12.68
CA PRO A 7 -19.92 -1.93 -12.10
C PRO A 7 -18.88 -2.07 -10.98
N LEU A 8 -18.92 -3.18 -10.23
CA LEU A 8 -17.99 -3.45 -9.13
C LEU A 8 -16.57 -3.71 -9.64
N ALA A 9 -16.43 -4.45 -10.74
CA ALA A 9 -15.12 -4.73 -11.36
C ALA A 9 -14.46 -3.46 -11.91
N ALA A 10 -15.25 -2.57 -12.54
CA ALA A 10 -14.74 -1.28 -13.02
C ALA A 10 -14.31 -0.37 -11.86
N CYS A 11 -15.13 -0.28 -10.80
CA CYS A 11 -14.76 0.48 -9.60
C CYS A 11 -13.48 -0.05 -8.95
N GLN A 12 -13.31 -1.38 -8.89
CA GLN A 12 -12.12 -2.01 -8.34
C GLN A 12 -10.87 -1.69 -9.17
N ALA A 13 -10.98 -1.73 -10.50
CA ALA A 13 -9.87 -1.36 -11.39
C ALA A 13 -9.47 0.11 -11.23
N VAL A 14 -10.45 1.01 -11.12
CA VAL A 14 -10.20 2.44 -10.88
C VAL A 14 -9.57 2.67 -9.50
N ALA A 15 -10.08 2.04 -8.45
CA ALA A 15 -9.51 2.16 -7.10
C ALA A 15 -8.05 1.67 -7.07
N ARG A 16 -7.76 0.53 -7.73
CA ARG A 16 -6.40 0.01 -7.89
C ARG A 16 -5.50 0.96 -8.71
N ALA A 17 -6.02 1.61 -9.74
CA ALA A 17 -5.29 2.61 -10.52
C ALA A 17 -4.90 3.83 -9.68
N LEU A 18 -5.83 4.31 -8.85
CA LEU A 18 -5.59 5.42 -7.93
C LEU A 18 -4.59 5.05 -6.84
N GLY A 19 -4.70 3.84 -6.27
CA GLY A 19 -3.72 3.31 -5.32
C GLY A 19 -2.32 3.19 -5.91
N TRP A 20 -2.22 2.72 -7.14
CA TRP A 20 -0.96 2.62 -7.89
C TRP A 20 -0.34 4.01 -8.14
N ALA A 21 -1.13 4.96 -8.64
CA ALA A 21 -0.67 6.31 -8.93
C ALA A 21 -0.19 7.04 -7.65
N THR A 22 -0.94 6.89 -6.55
CA THR A 22 -0.55 7.44 -5.24
C THR A 22 0.78 6.84 -4.77
N SER A 23 0.99 5.53 -4.98
CA SER A 23 2.21 4.83 -4.60
C SER A 23 3.43 5.31 -5.40
N ILE A 24 3.27 5.57 -6.70
CA ILE A 24 4.34 6.16 -7.53
C ILE A 24 4.68 7.58 -7.05
N ALA A 25 3.67 8.42 -6.82
CA ALA A 25 3.90 9.77 -6.32
C ALA A 25 4.67 9.75 -4.99
N ALA A 26 4.25 8.87 -4.06
CA ALA A 26 4.93 8.67 -2.79
C ALA A 26 6.40 8.23 -2.97
N MET A 27 6.65 7.29 -3.89
CA MET A 27 8.01 6.80 -4.20
C MET A 27 8.90 7.91 -4.75
N VAL A 28 8.38 8.76 -5.64
CA VAL A 28 9.13 9.89 -6.22
C VAL A 28 9.50 10.90 -5.14
N VAL A 29 8.57 11.26 -4.27
CA VAL A 29 8.82 12.20 -3.17
C VAL A 29 9.88 11.66 -2.21
N MET A 30 9.76 10.40 -1.78
CA MET A 30 10.76 9.79 -0.88
C MET A 30 12.11 9.56 -1.55
N GLY A 31 12.13 9.17 -2.82
CA GLY A 31 13.36 9.05 -3.60
C GLY A 31 14.09 10.39 -3.74
N PHE A 32 13.34 11.49 -3.95
CA PHE A 32 13.90 12.83 -3.97
C PHE A 32 14.52 13.20 -2.61
N ILE A 33 13.83 12.91 -1.50
CA ILE A 33 14.34 13.15 -0.15
C ILE A 33 15.64 12.35 0.08
N ALA A 34 15.66 11.06 -0.28
CA ALA A 34 16.83 10.20 -0.12
C ALA A 34 18.04 10.68 -0.92
N ASN A 35 17.83 11.19 -2.14
CA ASN A 35 18.89 11.72 -2.99
C ASN A 35 19.41 13.08 -2.49
N ARG A 36 18.51 13.95 -2.01
CA ARG A 36 18.86 15.32 -1.62
C ARG A 36 19.42 15.42 -0.19
N TRP A 37 18.95 14.59 0.73
CA TRP A 37 19.38 14.53 2.13
C TRP A 37 19.71 13.09 2.54
N PRO A 38 20.89 12.56 2.15
CA PRO A 38 21.27 11.17 2.40
C PRO A 38 21.29 10.80 3.89
N GLY A 39 21.57 11.76 4.80
CA GLY A 39 21.48 11.54 6.25
C GLY A 39 20.08 11.17 6.76
N LYS A 40 19.03 11.40 5.97
CA LYS A 40 17.64 11.05 6.31
C LYS A 40 17.14 9.80 5.58
N ILE A 41 17.99 9.12 4.78
CA ILE A 41 17.60 7.93 4.01
C ILE A 41 17.02 6.82 4.89
N GLY A 42 17.57 6.61 6.08
CA GLY A 42 17.10 5.60 7.02
C GLY A 42 15.64 5.81 7.46
N SER A 43 15.17 7.07 7.44
CA SER A 43 13.80 7.42 7.85
C SER A 43 12.78 7.10 6.76
N VAL A 44 13.17 7.20 5.49
CA VAL A 44 12.27 7.00 4.33
C VAL A 44 12.39 5.61 3.71
N ALA A 45 13.50 4.89 3.94
CA ALA A 45 13.78 3.60 3.34
C ALA A 45 12.69 2.55 3.61
N GLY A 46 12.19 2.46 4.85
CA GLY A 46 11.10 1.54 5.18
C GLY A 46 9.82 1.83 4.39
N GLY A 47 9.47 3.12 4.25
CA GLY A 47 8.33 3.56 3.44
C GLY A 47 8.48 3.18 1.96
N MET A 48 9.68 3.38 1.39
CA MET A 48 10.00 3.03 0.01
C MET A 48 9.89 1.52 -0.27
N ILE A 49 10.33 0.68 0.67
CA ILE A 49 10.18 -0.78 0.56
C ILE A 49 8.71 -1.17 0.57
N GLY A 50 7.93 -0.64 1.52
CA GLY A 50 6.48 -0.91 1.62
C GLY A 50 5.72 -0.49 0.36
N ILE A 51 6.06 0.67 -0.20
CA ILE A 51 5.51 1.19 -1.46
C ILE A 51 5.91 0.34 -2.66
N SER A 52 7.15 -0.14 -2.71
CA SER A 52 7.61 -0.99 -3.81
C SER A 52 6.78 -2.28 -3.87
N ILE A 53 6.48 -2.88 -2.72
CA ILE A 53 5.58 -4.04 -2.61
C ILE A 53 4.15 -3.68 -3.03
N ALA A 54 3.65 -2.50 -2.64
CA ALA A 54 2.33 -2.01 -3.05
C ALA A 54 2.22 -1.87 -4.58
N ILE A 55 3.20 -1.22 -5.22
CA ILE A 55 3.25 -1.02 -6.67
C ILE A 55 3.29 -2.35 -7.40
N LEU A 56 4.11 -3.31 -6.93
CA LEU A 56 4.19 -4.64 -7.52
C LEU A 56 2.85 -5.38 -7.41
N ASN A 57 2.19 -5.31 -6.25
CA ASN A 57 0.90 -5.97 -6.04
C ASN A 57 -0.19 -5.37 -6.94
N ASP A 58 -0.28 -4.04 -7.01
CA ASP A 58 -1.25 -3.35 -7.86
C ASP A 58 -1.01 -3.63 -9.35
N SER A 59 0.27 -3.64 -9.77
CA SER A 59 0.65 -3.93 -11.16
C SER A 59 0.27 -5.35 -11.54
N TRP A 60 0.50 -6.33 -10.66
CA TRP A 60 0.08 -7.72 -10.89
C TRP A 60 -1.43 -7.82 -11.08
N GLN A 61 -2.18 -7.16 -10.19
CA GLN A 61 -3.64 -7.17 -10.22
C GLN A 61 -4.18 -6.53 -11.50
N MET A 62 -3.64 -5.38 -11.93
CA MET A 62 -3.99 -4.76 -13.21
C MET A 62 -3.70 -5.67 -14.41
N VAL A 63 -2.49 -6.24 -14.49
CA VAL A 63 -2.10 -7.14 -15.59
C VAL A 63 -3.02 -8.36 -15.65
N SER A 64 -3.38 -8.93 -14.49
CA SER A 64 -4.26 -10.11 -14.43
C SER A 64 -5.69 -9.84 -14.90
N VAL A 65 -6.17 -8.58 -14.84
CA VAL A 65 -7.48 -8.18 -15.34
C VAL A 65 -7.42 -7.90 -16.85
N THR A 66 -6.39 -7.19 -17.30
CA THR A 66 -6.25 -6.76 -18.70
C THR A 66 -5.86 -7.91 -19.63
N ASN A 67 -5.07 -8.88 -19.16
CA ASN A 67 -4.39 -9.82 -20.04
C ASN A 67 -4.60 -11.30 -19.66
N ARG A 68 -5.86 -11.68 -19.39
CA ARG A 68 -6.23 -13.10 -19.20
C ARG A 68 -5.91 -13.97 -20.42
N ALA A 69 -5.85 -13.39 -21.62
CA ALA A 69 -5.59 -14.09 -22.86
C ALA A 69 -4.15 -14.63 -22.99
N MET A 70 -3.16 -14.04 -22.30
CA MET A 70 -1.77 -14.49 -22.31
C MET A 70 -1.45 -15.51 -21.19
N GLY A 71 -2.46 -16.05 -20.49
CA GLY A 71 -2.26 -17.07 -19.46
C GLY A 71 -1.84 -16.55 -18.09
N PHE A 72 -1.90 -15.23 -17.86
CA PHE A 72 -1.57 -14.64 -16.56
C PHE A 72 -2.68 -14.95 -15.54
N GLN A 73 -2.41 -15.86 -14.62
CA GLN A 73 -3.38 -16.27 -13.61
C GLN A 73 -3.52 -15.18 -12.53
N ALA A 74 -4.75 -14.75 -12.27
CA ALA A 74 -5.02 -13.84 -11.17
C ALA A 74 -4.63 -14.50 -9.84
N LEU A 75 -4.00 -13.72 -8.95
CA LEU A 75 -3.70 -14.17 -7.59
C LEU A 75 -5.00 -14.52 -6.88
N THR A 76 -4.97 -15.56 -6.05
CA THR A 76 -6.10 -15.85 -5.16
C THR A 76 -6.33 -14.65 -4.23
N PRO A 77 -7.59 -14.33 -3.87
CA PRO A 77 -7.90 -13.19 -3.01
C PRO A 77 -7.12 -13.20 -1.68
N ALA A 78 -6.94 -14.38 -1.09
CA ALA A 78 -6.15 -14.57 0.14
C ALA A 78 -4.67 -14.17 -0.02
N ARG A 79 -4.06 -14.48 -1.16
CA ARG A 79 -2.64 -14.13 -1.42
C ARG A 79 -2.49 -12.64 -1.70
N ALA A 80 -3.41 -12.05 -2.47
CA ALA A 80 -3.44 -10.61 -2.71
C ALA A 80 -3.58 -9.82 -1.40
N MET A 81 -4.47 -10.27 -0.52
CA MET A 81 -4.66 -9.71 0.82
C MET A 81 -3.39 -9.80 1.67
N LEU A 82 -2.69 -10.94 1.66
CA LEU A 82 -1.44 -11.09 2.41
C LEU A 82 -0.38 -10.09 1.94
N HIS A 83 -0.23 -9.89 0.62
CA HIS A 83 0.67 -8.87 0.08
C HIS A 83 0.25 -7.45 0.49
N ASP A 84 -1.05 -7.13 0.49
CA ASP A 84 -1.55 -5.83 0.94
C ASP A 84 -1.32 -5.60 2.44
N VAL A 85 -1.49 -6.62 3.30
CA VAL A 85 -1.24 -6.53 4.75
C VAL A 85 0.25 -6.41 5.06
N VAL A 86 1.12 -7.14 4.34
CA VAL A 86 2.58 -7.03 4.50
C VAL A 86 3.05 -5.64 4.07
N SER A 87 2.58 -5.15 2.92
CA SER A 87 2.86 -3.79 2.46
C SER A 87 2.37 -2.75 3.48
N LEU A 88 1.15 -2.91 4.00
CA LEU A 88 0.57 -2.05 5.05
C LEU A 88 1.48 -2.00 6.29
N ALA A 89 1.92 -3.15 6.80
CA ALA A 89 2.76 -3.23 7.99
C ALA A 89 4.11 -2.53 7.80
N ILE A 90 4.75 -2.74 6.64
CA ILE A 90 6.04 -2.11 6.32
C ILE A 90 5.86 -0.60 6.11
N SER A 91 4.82 -0.17 5.39
CA SER A 91 4.51 1.25 5.20
C SER A 91 4.17 1.94 6.52
N LEU A 92 3.48 1.27 7.44
CA LEU A 92 3.20 1.78 8.79
C LEU A 92 4.48 1.94 9.60
N GLY A 93 5.41 0.96 9.52
CA GLY A 93 6.74 1.08 10.11
C GLY A 93 7.53 2.26 9.53
N GLY A 94 7.48 2.47 8.21
CA GLY A 94 8.07 3.64 7.56
C GLY A 94 7.44 4.97 7.99
N LEU A 95 6.11 4.99 8.19
CA LEU A 95 5.40 6.17 8.66
C LEU A 95 5.85 6.55 10.08
N VAL A 96 5.97 5.55 10.96
CA VAL A 96 6.46 5.73 12.32
C VAL A 96 7.87 6.33 12.31
N LEU A 97 8.77 5.84 11.46
CA LEU A 97 10.12 6.40 11.31
C LEU A 97 10.09 7.85 10.81
N ILE A 98 9.28 8.18 9.80
CA ILE A 98 9.12 9.56 9.31
C ILE A 98 8.62 10.50 10.42
N ILE A 99 7.64 10.06 11.22
CA ILE A 99 7.10 10.85 12.34
C ILE A 99 8.18 11.09 13.40
N PHE A 100 8.88 10.05 13.84
CA PHE A 100 9.91 10.19 14.86
C PHE A 100 11.08 11.05 14.37
N THR A 101 11.48 10.93 13.10
CA THR A 101 12.52 11.80 12.53
C THR A 101 12.07 13.26 12.45
N GLY A 102 10.81 13.52 12.11
CA GLY A 102 10.26 14.89 12.13
C GLY A 102 10.15 15.49 13.54
N ALA A 103 9.84 14.66 14.54
CA ALA A 103 9.81 15.06 15.95
C ALA A 103 11.22 15.33 16.50
N SER A 104 12.23 14.56 16.08
CA SER A 104 13.63 14.79 16.46
C SER A 104 14.15 16.14 15.98
N SER A 105 13.80 16.56 14.77
CA SER A 105 14.17 17.89 14.24
C SER A 105 13.53 19.06 14.99
N THR A 106 12.51 18.83 15.82
CA THR A 106 11.87 19.87 16.65
C THR A 106 12.25 19.78 18.13
N GLY A 107 12.84 18.66 18.58
CA GLY A 107 12.99 18.35 20.00
C GLY A 107 14.42 18.17 20.53
N LYS A 108 15.46 18.12 19.70
CA LYS A 108 16.82 17.92 20.22
C LYS A 108 17.88 18.58 19.34
N LYS A 109 18.48 19.66 19.88
CA LYS A 109 19.73 20.25 19.40
C LYS A 109 20.84 19.22 19.63
N ASP A 110 21.17 18.43 18.62
CA ASP A 110 22.46 17.78 18.54
C ASP A 110 23.32 18.66 17.61
N ASP A 111 24.15 19.51 18.22
CA ASP A 111 24.81 20.71 17.65
C ASP A 111 25.73 20.49 16.42
N ASP A 112 25.94 19.25 15.99
CA ASP A 112 26.85 18.91 14.89
C ASP A 112 26.16 18.48 13.59
N ASP A 113 24.98 17.86 13.62
CA ASP A 113 24.24 17.44 12.39
C ASP A 113 23.27 18.54 11.91
N ASP A 114 22.80 19.40 12.83
CA ASP A 114 21.91 20.53 12.54
C ASP A 114 22.58 21.67 11.79
N ARG A 115 23.90 21.87 11.91
CA ARG A 115 24.61 22.97 11.22
C ARG A 115 24.66 22.76 9.71
N ASP A 116 24.90 21.54 9.25
CA ASP A 116 24.92 21.20 7.81
C ASP A 116 23.51 21.21 7.20
N LEU A 117 22.51 20.80 7.98
CA LEU A 117 21.09 20.86 7.62
C LEU A 117 20.58 22.30 7.54
N GLN A 118 20.90 23.15 8.52
CA GLN A 118 20.49 24.56 8.53
C GLN A 118 21.17 25.36 7.43
N TYR A 119 22.45 25.09 7.15
CA TYR A 119 23.17 25.70 6.03
C TYR A 119 22.53 25.30 4.68
N SER A 120 22.27 24.00 4.48
CA SER A 120 21.59 23.49 3.27
C SER A 120 20.17 24.03 3.14
N SER A 121 19.40 24.12 4.23
CA SER A 121 18.03 24.63 4.21
C SER A 121 17.95 26.14 3.96
N SER A 122 18.96 26.90 4.42
CA SER A 122 19.09 28.33 4.11
C SER A 122 19.47 28.56 2.64
N LEU A 123 20.32 27.69 2.07
CA LEU A 123 20.67 27.71 0.64
C LEU A 123 19.48 27.33 -0.24
N ASP A 124 18.69 26.33 0.19
CA ASP A 124 17.49 25.91 -0.52
C ASP A 124 16.45 27.04 -0.57
N HIS A 125 16.26 27.80 0.52
CA HIS A 125 15.38 28.99 0.53
C HIS A 125 15.76 30.04 -0.51
N ALA A 126 17.05 30.21 -0.78
CA ALA A 126 17.55 31.20 -1.72
C ALA A 126 17.43 30.75 -3.19
N HIS A 127 17.31 29.44 -3.47
CA HIS A 127 17.41 28.90 -4.83
C HIS A 127 16.15 28.18 -5.33
N TYR A 128 15.38 27.56 -4.44
CA TYR A 128 14.14 26.85 -4.75
C TYR A 128 13.06 27.38 -3.80
N GLY A 129 12.08 28.13 -4.32
CA GLY A 129 11.07 28.81 -3.51
C GLY A 129 10.41 27.91 -2.44
N VAL A 130 9.80 28.54 -1.44
CA VAL A 130 9.26 28.02 -0.15
C VAL A 130 8.65 26.59 -0.16
N ALA A 131 8.16 26.11 -1.30
CA ALA A 131 7.58 24.78 -1.48
C ALA A 131 8.57 23.60 -1.37
N PHE A 132 9.86 23.76 -1.71
CA PHE A 132 10.84 22.65 -1.78
C PHE A 132 11.75 22.52 -0.55
N THR A 133 11.24 22.91 0.61
CA THR A 133 11.98 22.76 1.86
C THR A 133 11.87 21.34 2.40
N LEU A 134 12.92 20.84 3.07
CA LEU A 134 12.92 19.54 3.74
C LEU A 134 11.66 19.28 4.59
N PRO A 135 11.20 20.18 5.48
CA PRO A 135 9.98 19.96 6.27
C PRO A 135 8.72 19.88 5.41
N SER A 136 8.62 20.68 4.33
CA SER A 136 7.50 20.61 3.38
C SER A 136 7.46 19.25 2.67
N LEU A 137 8.62 18.76 2.21
CA LEU A 137 8.74 17.47 1.55
C LEU A 137 8.56 16.28 2.50
N MET A 138 9.04 16.37 3.74
CA MET A 138 8.77 15.34 4.76
C MET A 138 7.28 15.30 5.12
N ASN A 139 6.62 16.45 5.23
CA ASN A 139 5.17 16.51 5.42
C ASN A 139 4.42 15.92 4.21
N ALA A 140 4.84 16.25 2.98
CA ALA A 140 4.29 15.65 1.77
C ALA A 140 4.47 14.12 1.76
N ALA A 141 5.68 13.62 2.06
CA ALA A 141 5.98 12.20 2.16
C ALA A 141 5.10 11.50 3.20
N HIS A 142 4.88 12.15 4.35
CA HIS A 142 3.97 11.66 5.39
C HIS A 142 2.54 11.50 4.85
N TRP A 143 1.96 12.54 4.24
CA TRP A 143 0.60 12.48 3.71
C TRP A 143 0.45 11.48 2.56
N PHE A 144 1.42 11.40 1.66
CA PHE A 144 1.42 10.40 0.60
C PHE A 144 1.47 8.99 1.17
N LEU A 145 2.31 8.74 2.19
CA LEU A 145 2.41 7.44 2.83
C LEU A 145 1.13 7.08 3.60
N VAL A 146 0.48 8.04 4.26
CA VAL A 146 -0.86 7.86 4.85
C VAL A 146 -1.87 7.46 3.77
N GLY A 147 -1.84 8.12 2.61
CA GLY A 147 -2.68 7.76 1.46
C GLY A 147 -2.45 6.31 1.00
N VAL A 148 -1.19 5.88 0.88
CA VAL A 148 -0.84 4.48 0.52
C VAL A 148 -1.38 3.50 1.56
N ILE A 149 -1.23 3.79 2.85
CA ILE A 149 -1.75 2.97 3.96
C ILE A 149 -3.27 2.85 3.88
N LEU A 150 -3.99 3.96 3.65
CA LEU A 150 -5.44 3.95 3.48
C LEU A 150 -5.87 3.05 2.31
N TRP A 151 -5.20 3.15 1.16
CA TRP A 151 -5.45 2.26 0.03
C TRP A 151 -5.21 0.79 0.38
N ARG A 152 -4.09 0.46 1.04
CA ARG A 152 -3.79 -0.91 1.47
C ARG A 152 -4.85 -1.44 2.43
N PHE A 153 -5.29 -0.62 3.38
CA PHE A 153 -6.35 -0.99 4.32
C PHE A 153 -7.67 -1.27 3.60
N LEU A 154 -8.08 -0.40 2.68
CA LEU A 154 -9.28 -0.61 1.86
C LEU A 154 -9.20 -1.91 1.05
N PHE A 155 -8.05 -2.20 0.42
CA PHE A 155 -7.87 -3.44 -0.34
C PHE A 155 -7.82 -4.67 0.56
N ALA A 156 -7.26 -4.58 1.76
CA ALA A 156 -7.28 -5.67 2.72
C ALA A 156 -8.71 -5.99 3.18
N VAL A 157 -9.49 -4.97 3.53
CA VAL A 157 -10.91 -5.13 3.93
C VAL A 157 -11.73 -5.70 2.78
N TRP A 158 -11.53 -5.21 1.55
CA TRP A 158 -12.19 -5.76 0.37
C TRP A 158 -11.77 -7.21 0.11
N GLY A 159 -10.48 -7.53 0.20
CA GLY A 159 -9.98 -8.91 0.07
C GLY A 159 -10.59 -9.85 1.12
N CYS A 160 -10.77 -9.39 2.37
CA CYS A 160 -11.51 -10.13 3.39
C CYS A 160 -12.97 -10.38 2.97
N TYR A 161 -13.65 -9.37 2.45
CA TYR A 161 -15.02 -9.48 1.97
C TYR A 161 -15.13 -10.51 0.83
N ASP A 162 -14.24 -10.46 -0.15
CA ASP A 162 -14.20 -11.42 -1.27
C ASP A 162 -13.92 -12.84 -0.77
N CYS A 163 -12.99 -13.02 0.18
CA CYS A 163 -12.72 -14.32 0.80
C CYS A 163 -13.96 -14.90 1.50
N VAL A 164 -14.69 -14.08 2.27
CA VAL A 164 -15.93 -14.51 2.96
C VAL A 164 -17.03 -14.85 1.96
N GLN A 165 -17.15 -14.07 0.88
CA GLN A 165 -18.13 -14.33 -0.17
C GLN A 165 -17.86 -15.64 -0.93
N ILE A 166 -16.60 -16.03 -1.08
CA ILE A 166 -16.23 -17.31 -1.71
C ILE A 166 -16.41 -18.49 -0.73
N ALA A 167 -16.09 -18.29 0.55
CA ALA A 167 -16.18 -19.35 1.57
C ALA A 167 -17.63 -19.78 1.88
N THR A 168 -18.58 -18.85 1.82
CA THR A 168 -19.99 -19.11 2.14
C THR A 168 -20.66 -20.16 1.24
N PRO A 169 -20.61 -20.09 -0.10
CA PRO A 169 -21.18 -21.12 -0.97
C PRO A 169 -20.41 -22.45 -0.94
N GLU A 170 -19.09 -22.44 -0.74
CA GLU A 170 -18.33 -23.69 -0.59
C GLU A 170 -18.70 -24.43 0.70
N GLN A 171 -18.88 -23.71 1.81
CA GLN A 171 -19.37 -24.32 3.04
C GLN A 171 -20.77 -24.92 2.87
N GLN A 172 -21.66 -24.27 2.11
CA GLN A 172 -22.97 -24.83 1.79
C GLN A 172 -22.87 -26.12 0.97
N ARG A 173 -21.97 -26.17 -0.03
CA ARG A 173 -21.74 -27.38 -0.83
C ARG A 173 -21.20 -28.53 0.01
N LEU A 174 -20.26 -28.26 0.92
CA LEU A 174 -19.69 -29.27 1.80
C LEU A 174 -20.71 -29.79 2.80
N ARG A 175 -21.57 -28.92 3.35
CA ARG A 175 -22.69 -29.34 4.21
C ARG A 175 -23.67 -30.24 3.46
N TYR A 176 -24.02 -29.89 2.23
CA TYR A 176 -24.90 -30.70 1.40
C TYR A 176 -24.29 -32.07 1.07
N ARG A 177 -22.98 -32.14 0.82
CA ARG A 177 -22.27 -33.41 0.62
C ARG A 177 -22.33 -34.32 1.86
N ARG A 178 -22.08 -33.78 3.06
CA ARG A 178 -22.20 -34.57 4.29
C ARG A 178 -23.62 -35.09 4.51
N GLN A 179 -24.64 -34.27 4.24
CA GLN A 179 -26.03 -34.70 4.36
C GLN A 179 -26.38 -35.84 3.38
N MET A 180 -25.82 -35.82 2.18
CA MET A 180 -25.97 -36.92 1.20
C MET A 180 -25.27 -38.20 1.66
N GLU A 181 -24.05 -38.10 2.20
CA GLU A 181 -23.31 -39.24 2.75
C GLU A 181 -24.04 -39.86 3.95
N GLU A 182 -24.58 -39.04 4.84
CA GLU A 182 -25.40 -39.50 5.98
C GLU A 182 -26.69 -40.18 5.51
N ALA A 183 -27.40 -39.63 4.52
CA ALA A 183 -28.60 -40.26 3.97
C ALA A 183 -28.33 -41.63 3.34
N GLN A 184 -27.20 -41.79 2.63
CA GLN A 184 -26.81 -43.06 2.03
C GLN A 184 -26.46 -44.13 3.07
N THR A 185 -25.95 -43.74 4.24
CA THR A 185 -25.66 -44.70 5.33
C THR A 185 -26.90 -45.24 6.06
N TYR A 186 -28.06 -44.60 5.95
CA TYR A 186 -29.30 -45.08 6.56
C TYR A 186 -30.11 -46.02 5.66
N ASP A 187 -29.85 -46.04 4.35
CA ASP A 187 -30.53 -46.89 3.36
C ASP A 187 -29.80 -48.23 3.10
N ALA A 188 -28.66 -48.49 3.76
CA ALA A 188 -27.86 -49.71 3.65
C ALA A 188 -27.99 -50.60 4.89
#